data_AF-A0A932H9Y5-F1
#
_entry.id   AF-A0A932H9Y5-F1
#
_cell.length_a   1.000
_cell.length_b   1.000
_cell.length_c   1.000
_cell.angle_alpha   90.00
_cell.angle_beta   90.00
_cell.angle_gamma   90.00
#
_symmetry.space_group_name_H-M   'P 1'
#
loop_
_entity.id
_entity.type
_entity.pdbx_description
1 polymer ?
#
loop_
_entity_poly.entity_id
_entity_poly.type
_entity_poly.pdbx_seq_one_letter_code
_entity_poly.pdbx_strand_id
1 'polypeptide(L)'
;MGAGCAALLLFTVTISGSRSAWVYLAALALLAWWLWKRDKSAAAERLFFFCMLLLPAMALMQWAARLPFLLPAEGGMETSAQRLFEAAAGIGARLQLWREAWWMFLEAPLLGLGFGQFAWHHFEFHALFDTFARELFNHAHNLVLQLLAETGLVGTALALAGTVVWLVGFGRVAFTLERWWIAAALAVIGIHSMLELPLWYAYFLGIAAVLAGLGAAQRVALTAQRSGCAAMIAMLVFGWWSAFTAVQGYRSFERLVFTPYRQTSDVPPAEKWVEQLTRLHREPLLTPYVEFALAFGIEVSEEALGDKLALNSRVMRFAPADTVVYRQALLLALAGDSERAAIQLQHAIRVYPGGLRDAVAALQDLTRRFPGRFGPLLELATSMSAGGDASRAVQY
;
A
#
# COMPACT_ATOMS: atom_id res chain seq x y z
N MET A 1 -27.46 -25.88 -2.58
CA MET A 1 -26.51 -24.91 -3.16
C MET A 1 -25.77 -24.09 -2.09
N GLY A 2 -26.45 -23.33 -1.23
CA GLY A 2 -25.79 -22.41 -0.27
C GLY A 2 -24.71 -23.04 0.64
N ALA A 3 -24.99 -24.21 1.23
CA ALA A 3 -24.00 -24.91 2.07
C ALA A 3 -22.77 -25.40 1.28
N GLY A 4 -22.95 -25.80 0.01
CA GLY A 4 -21.85 -26.23 -0.86
C GLY A 4 -20.92 -25.08 -1.22
N CYS A 5 -21.48 -23.90 -1.55
CA CYS A 5 -20.69 -22.70 -1.79
C CYS A 5 -19.92 -22.26 -0.54
N ALA A 6 -20.55 -22.31 0.63
CA ALA A 6 -19.90 -21.96 1.89
C ALA A 6 -18.75 -22.91 2.23
N ALA A 7 -18.91 -24.21 1.99
CA ALA A 7 -17.84 -25.19 2.18
C ALA A 7 -16.65 -24.92 1.25
N LEU A 8 -16.90 -24.61 -0.03
CA LEU A 8 -15.84 -24.25 -0.98
C LEU A 8 -15.10 -22.98 -0.57
N LEU A 9 -15.82 -21.94 -0.17
CA LEU A 9 -15.21 -20.68 0.29
C LEU A 9 -14.41 -20.87 1.57
N LEU A 10 -14.93 -21.62 2.55
CA LEU A 10 -14.20 -21.95 3.77
C LEU A 10 -12.92 -22.75 3.49
N PHE A 11 -12.97 -23.67 2.51
CA PHE A 11 -11.80 -24.42 2.08
C PHE A 11 -10.73 -23.50 1.47
N THR A 12 -11.11 -22.59 0.57
CA THR A 12 -10.18 -21.60 0.00
C THR A 12 -9.55 -20.72 1.08
N VAL A 13 -10.37 -20.23 2.02
CA VAL A 13 -9.90 -19.41 3.14
C VAL A 13 -8.99 -20.22 4.07
N THR A 14 -9.26 -21.51 4.27
CA THR A 14 -8.43 -22.40 5.07
C THR A 14 -7.04 -22.58 4.47
N ILE A 15 -6.95 -22.84 3.17
CA ILE A 15 -5.66 -23.01 2.47
C ILE A 15 -4.86 -21.70 2.47
N SER A 16 -5.52 -20.54 2.45
CA SER A 16 -4.83 -19.25 2.54
C SER A 16 -4.07 -19.03 3.85
N GLY A 17 -4.34 -19.81 4.91
CA GLY A 17 -3.72 -19.65 6.22
C GLY A 17 -4.12 -18.39 6.98
N SER A 18 -5.11 -17.63 6.47
CA SER A 18 -5.47 -16.33 7.03
C SER A 18 -6.19 -16.42 8.38
N ARG A 19 -5.62 -15.80 9.41
CA ARG A 19 -6.22 -15.72 10.75
C ARG A 19 -7.36 -14.70 10.83
N SER A 20 -7.36 -13.71 9.93
CA SER A 20 -8.40 -12.67 9.86
C SER A 20 -9.79 -13.25 9.57
N ALA A 21 -9.86 -14.42 8.94
CA ALA A 21 -11.09 -15.16 8.68
C ALA A 21 -11.92 -15.43 9.95
N TRP A 22 -11.25 -15.73 11.06
CA TRP A 22 -11.91 -15.93 12.36
C TRP A 22 -12.64 -14.67 12.82
N VAL A 23 -12.01 -13.50 12.64
CA VAL A 23 -12.59 -12.21 13.01
C VAL A 23 -13.77 -11.88 12.10
N TYR A 24 -13.69 -12.20 10.80
CA TYR A 24 -14.80 -12.03 9.87
C TYR A 24 -16.01 -12.89 10.26
N LEU A 25 -15.80 -14.20 10.47
CA LEU A 25 -16.87 -15.11 10.84
C LEU A 25 -17.52 -14.74 12.17
N ALA A 26 -16.71 -14.30 13.15
CA ALA A 26 -17.22 -13.80 14.43
C ALA A 26 -18.08 -12.54 14.24
N ALA A 27 -17.64 -11.58 13.43
CA ALA A 27 -18.41 -10.38 13.11
C ALA A 27 -19.74 -10.70 12.40
N LEU A 28 -19.73 -11.62 11.44
CA LEU A 28 -20.94 -12.08 10.75
C LEU A 28 -21.94 -12.71 11.73
N ALA A 29 -21.46 -13.58 12.62
CA ALA A 29 -22.29 -14.21 13.64
C ALA A 29 -22.87 -13.20 14.65
N LEU A 30 -22.08 -12.23 15.10
CA LEU A 30 -22.55 -11.18 16.00
C LEU A 30 -23.63 -10.30 15.35
N LEU A 31 -23.44 -9.92 14.08
CA LEU A 31 -24.44 -9.17 13.33
C LEU A 31 -25.71 -10.01 13.10
N ALA A 32 -25.58 -11.31 12.80
CA ALA A 32 -26.72 -12.20 12.59
C ALA A 32 -27.49 -12.44 13.89
N TRP A 33 -26.79 -12.57 15.02
CA TRP A 33 -27.38 -12.61 16.35
C TRP A 33 -28.15 -11.34 16.67
N TRP A 34 -27.57 -10.17 16.37
CA TRP A 34 -28.23 -8.89 16.59
C TRP A 34 -29.50 -8.73 15.73
N LEU A 35 -29.45 -9.18 14.47
CA LEU A 35 -30.64 -9.28 13.61
C LEU A 35 -31.70 -10.19 14.24
N TRP A 36 -31.35 -11.42 14.60
CA TRP A 36 -32.29 -12.38 15.20
C TRP A 36 -32.89 -11.90 16.54
N LYS A 37 -32.17 -11.07 17.29
CA LYS A 37 -32.71 -10.45 18.51
C LYS A 37 -33.80 -9.42 18.22
N ARG A 38 -33.71 -8.70 17.10
CA ARG A 38 -34.66 -7.65 16.71
C ARG A 38 -35.78 -8.15 15.79
N ASP A 39 -35.46 -9.10 14.93
CA ASP A 39 -36.37 -9.78 14.02
C ASP A 39 -36.38 -11.27 14.36
N LYS A 40 -37.50 -11.73 14.94
CA LYS A 40 -37.72 -13.13 15.33
C LYS A 40 -38.22 -13.99 14.17
N SER A 41 -38.05 -13.53 12.93
CA SER A 41 -38.36 -14.33 11.75
C SER A 41 -37.53 -15.61 11.66
N ALA A 42 -38.12 -16.66 11.09
CA ALA A 42 -37.41 -17.92 10.83
C ALA A 42 -36.23 -17.73 9.86
N ALA A 43 -36.21 -16.66 9.06
CA ALA A 43 -35.09 -16.35 8.18
C ALA A 43 -33.88 -15.79 8.96
N ALA A 44 -34.12 -14.84 9.87
CA ALA A 44 -33.07 -14.31 10.74
C ALA A 44 -32.48 -15.39 11.67
N GLU A 45 -33.33 -16.28 12.19
CA GLU A 45 -32.89 -17.43 13.00
C GLU A 45 -32.01 -18.39 12.20
N ARG A 46 -32.45 -18.81 10.99
CA ARG A 46 -31.66 -19.67 10.11
C ARG A 46 -30.31 -19.06 9.76
N LEU A 47 -30.26 -17.75 9.50
CA LEU A 47 -29.03 -17.03 9.21
C LEU A 47 -28.08 -17.04 10.42
N PHE A 48 -28.59 -16.77 11.62
CA PHE A 48 -27.79 -16.80 12.84
C PHE A 48 -27.15 -18.17 13.06
N PHE A 49 -27.92 -19.25 13.01
CA PHE A 49 -27.39 -20.61 13.18
C PHE A 49 -26.42 -20.99 12.07
N PHE A 50 -26.68 -20.56 10.82
CA PHE A 50 -25.77 -20.77 9.72
C PHE A 50 -24.42 -20.08 9.96
N CYS A 51 -24.40 -18.80 10.31
CA CYS A 51 -23.17 -18.07 10.64
C CYS A 51 -22.44 -18.70 11.83
N MET A 52 -23.18 -19.19 12.84
CA MET A 52 -22.57 -19.87 13.99
C MET A 52 -21.95 -21.21 13.63
N LEU A 53 -22.53 -21.94 12.68
CA LEU A 53 -21.98 -23.20 12.18
C LEU A 53 -20.67 -23.01 11.39
N LEU A 54 -20.45 -21.83 10.78
CA LEU A 54 -19.22 -21.55 10.05
C LEU A 54 -17.96 -21.56 10.94
N LEU A 55 -18.08 -21.18 12.23
CA LEU A 55 -16.95 -21.18 13.16
C LEU A 55 -16.39 -22.59 13.45
N PRO A 56 -17.19 -23.57 13.94
CA PRO A 56 -16.69 -24.93 14.11
C PRO A 56 -16.34 -25.59 12.77
N ALA A 57 -17.03 -25.25 11.67
CA ALA A 57 -16.65 -25.73 10.34
C ALA A 57 -15.25 -25.25 9.93
N MET A 58 -14.92 -23.98 10.20
CA MET A 58 -13.58 -23.42 9.97
C MET A 58 -12.51 -24.10 10.84
N ALA A 59 -12.80 -24.36 12.13
CA ALA A 59 -11.90 -25.12 12.99
C ALA A 59 -11.64 -26.52 12.43
N LEU A 60 -12.72 -27.21 12.04
CA LEU A 60 -12.64 -28.56 11.48
C LEU A 60 -11.84 -28.59 10.17
N MET A 61 -12.05 -27.62 9.27
CA MET A 61 -11.31 -27.52 8.02
C MET A 61 -9.83 -27.19 8.24
N GLN A 62 -9.50 -26.26 9.15
CA GLN A 62 -8.11 -25.97 9.49
C GLN A 62 -7.41 -27.15 10.17
N TRP A 63 -8.14 -27.93 10.97
CA TRP A 63 -7.63 -29.18 11.53
C TRP A 63 -7.42 -30.23 10.43
N ALA A 64 -8.39 -30.43 9.54
CA ALA A 64 -8.31 -31.37 8.44
C ALA A 64 -7.16 -31.02 7.48
N ALA A 65 -6.92 -29.74 7.21
CA ALA A 65 -5.81 -29.27 6.38
C ALA A 65 -4.42 -29.57 6.96
N ARG A 66 -4.32 -30.00 8.23
CA ARG A 66 -3.07 -30.47 8.85
C ARG A 66 -2.88 -31.99 8.73
N LEU A 67 -3.84 -32.71 8.15
CA LEU A 67 -3.75 -34.16 8.01
C LEU A 67 -2.67 -34.54 6.99
N PRO A 68 -1.84 -35.56 7.28
CA PRO A 68 -0.73 -35.99 6.43
C PRO A 68 -1.09 -36.29 4.97
N PHE A 69 -2.32 -36.74 4.69
CA PHE A 69 -2.76 -37.10 3.34
C PHE A 69 -3.06 -35.89 2.42
N LEU A 70 -3.32 -34.71 3.00
CA LEU A 70 -3.54 -33.46 2.26
C LEU A 70 -2.28 -32.60 2.16
N LEU A 71 -1.21 -32.98 2.88
CA LEU A 71 0.12 -32.43 2.66
C LEU A 71 0.64 -33.03 1.34
N PRO A 72 1.16 -32.22 0.40
CA PRO A 72 1.74 -32.73 -0.84
C PRO A 72 2.68 -33.92 -0.55
N ALA A 73 2.60 -34.99 -1.32
CA ALA A 73 3.57 -36.07 -1.21
C ALA A 73 4.92 -35.57 -1.72
N GLU A 74 5.97 -35.74 -0.92
CA GLU A 74 7.39 -35.71 -1.27
C GLU A 74 7.75 -34.99 -2.59
N GLY A 75 7.88 -33.66 -2.54
CA GLY A 75 8.29 -32.90 -3.72
C GLY A 75 8.05 -31.40 -3.57
N GLY A 76 8.93 -30.72 -2.84
CA GLY A 76 8.97 -29.27 -2.74
C GLY A 76 7.98 -28.69 -1.74
N MET A 77 8.30 -28.74 -0.44
CA MET A 77 7.50 -28.08 0.59
C MET A 77 8.37 -27.33 1.58
N GLU A 78 8.14 -26.03 1.62
CA GLU A 78 8.23 -25.18 2.80
C GLU A 78 7.78 -25.98 4.05
N THR A 79 8.71 -26.20 4.98
CA THR A 79 8.41 -26.97 6.19
C THR A 79 7.32 -26.27 7.01
N SER A 80 6.61 -27.00 7.86
CA SER A 80 5.68 -26.39 8.83
C SER A 80 6.35 -25.31 9.70
N ALA A 81 7.64 -25.48 9.98
CA ALA A 81 8.48 -24.50 10.66
C ALA A 81 8.72 -23.25 9.80
N GLN A 82 8.96 -23.40 8.49
CA GLN A 82 9.14 -22.29 7.56
C GLN A 82 7.86 -21.45 7.44
N ARG A 83 6.68 -22.09 7.29
CA ARG A 83 5.39 -21.38 7.32
C ARG A 83 5.12 -20.66 8.64
N LEU A 84 5.52 -21.25 9.76
CA LEU A 84 5.40 -20.62 11.07
C LEU A 84 6.33 -19.39 11.19
N PHE A 85 7.56 -19.52 10.67
CA PHE A 85 8.55 -18.45 10.64
C PHE A 85 8.11 -17.29 9.74
N GLU A 86 7.63 -17.57 8.53
CA GLU A 86 7.07 -16.55 7.62
C GLU A 86 5.86 -15.84 8.25
N ALA A 87 4.97 -16.60 8.90
CA ALA A 87 3.83 -16.01 9.59
C ALA A 87 4.26 -15.12 10.77
N ALA A 88 5.31 -15.49 11.49
CA ALA A 88 5.87 -14.68 12.57
C ALA A 88 6.57 -13.42 12.02
N ALA A 89 7.34 -13.55 10.94
CA ALA A 89 7.99 -12.44 10.24
C ALA A 89 6.95 -11.42 9.74
N GLY A 90 5.84 -11.89 9.16
CA GLY A 90 4.75 -11.01 8.73
C GLY A 90 4.08 -10.25 9.87
N ILE A 91 4.00 -10.82 11.08
CA ILE A 91 3.48 -10.11 12.26
C ILE A 91 4.50 -9.06 12.74
N GLY A 92 5.78 -9.43 12.80
CA GLY A 92 6.87 -8.52 13.15
C GLY A 92 6.92 -7.29 12.24
N ALA A 93 6.82 -7.50 10.93
CA ALA A 93 6.77 -6.41 9.95
C ALA A 93 5.57 -5.48 10.17
N ARG A 94 4.34 -6.01 10.35
CA ARG A 94 3.16 -5.17 10.61
C ARG A 94 3.27 -4.38 11.91
N LEU A 95 3.74 -5.00 13.00
CA LEU A 95 3.91 -4.30 14.27
C LEU A 95 4.95 -3.18 14.19
N GLN A 96 6.02 -3.39 13.41
CA GLN A 96 6.99 -2.35 13.12
C GLN A 96 6.34 -1.20 12.34
N LEU A 97 5.61 -1.49 11.25
CA LEU A 97 4.91 -0.47 10.46
C LEU A 97 3.90 0.32 11.30
N TRP A 98 3.21 -0.33 12.24
CA TRP A 98 2.29 0.34 13.16
C TRP A 98 3.00 1.27 14.11
N ARG A 99 4.14 0.83 14.64
CA ARG A 99 5.00 1.67 15.47
C ARG A 99 5.46 2.88 14.67
N GLU A 100 5.97 2.69 13.46
CA GLU A 100 6.42 3.79 12.61
C GLU A 100 5.30 4.77 12.26
N ALA A 101 4.12 4.28 11.86
CA ALA A 101 2.96 5.12 11.62
C ALA A 101 2.58 5.95 12.86
N TRP A 102 2.70 5.37 14.05
CA TRP A 102 2.49 6.08 15.31
C TRP A 102 3.56 7.16 15.56
N TRP A 103 4.83 6.87 15.29
CA TRP A 103 5.90 7.88 15.34
C TRP A 103 5.66 9.03 14.36
N MET A 104 5.28 8.71 13.13
CA MET A 104 4.91 9.70 12.10
C MET A 104 3.77 10.61 12.57
N PHE A 105 2.75 10.03 13.21
CA PHE A 105 1.67 10.81 13.82
C PHE A 105 2.18 11.73 14.94
N LEU A 106 3.07 11.25 15.82
CA LEU A 106 3.61 12.06 16.91
C LEU A 106 4.49 13.22 16.40
N GLU A 107 5.12 13.07 15.24
CA GLU A 107 5.92 14.12 14.60
C GLU A 107 5.04 15.26 14.05
N ALA A 108 3.89 14.93 13.45
CA ALA A 108 2.96 15.91 12.89
C ALA A 108 1.49 15.61 13.27
N PRO A 109 1.11 15.78 14.55
CA PRO A 109 -0.16 15.25 15.06
C PRO A 109 -1.42 15.92 14.53
N LEU A 110 -1.33 17.16 14.04
CA LEU A 110 -2.52 17.89 13.57
C LEU A 110 -2.87 17.55 12.12
N LEU A 111 -1.92 17.73 11.21
CA LEU A 111 -2.12 17.62 9.76
C LEU A 111 -1.43 16.41 9.13
N GLY A 112 -0.67 15.65 9.91
CA GLY A 112 0.15 14.55 9.41
C GLY A 112 1.35 15.03 8.62
N LEU A 113 2.15 14.07 8.17
CA LEU A 113 3.36 14.32 7.36
C LEU A 113 3.05 14.59 5.89
N GLY A 114 1.79 14.47 5.48
CA GLY A 114 1.32 14.67 4.12
C GLY A 114 0.91 13.36 3.45
N PHE A 115 -0.08 13.48 2.57
CA PHE A 115 -0.62 12.34 1.83
C PHE A 115 0.43 11.72 0.90
N GLY A 116 0.60 10.39 0.97
CA GLY A 116 1.58 9.65 0.18
C GLY A 116 3.03 9.79 0.65
N GLN A 117 3.28 10.35 1.84
CA GLN A 117 4.65 10.49 2.38
C GLN A 117 5.09 9.28 3.22
N PHE A 118 4.24 8.27 3.42
CA PHE A 118 4.58 7.11 4.24
C PHE A 118 5.87 6.40 3.77
N ALA A 119 6.02 6.17 2.46
CA ALA A 119 7.19 5.47 1.91
C ALA A 119 8.51 6.18 2.20
N TRP A 120 8.50 7.52 2.13
CA TRP A 120 9.68 8.33 2.42
C TRP A 120 10.08 8.23 3.89
N HIS A 121 9.14 8.42 4.81
CA HIS A 121 9.44 8.34 6.23
C HIS A 121 9.78 6.92 6.69
N HIS A 122 9.19 5.91 6.06
CA HIS A 122 9.58 4.52 6.27
C HIS A 122 11.03 4.25 5.80
N PHE A 123 11.45 4.84 4.67
CA PHE A 123 12.83 4.79 4.20
C PHE A 123 13.79 5.47 5.18
N GLU A 124 13.47 6.67 5.66
CA GLU A 124 14.28 7.38 6.66
C GLU A 124 14.38 6.57 7.97
N PHE A 125 13.28 5.96 8.41
CA PHE A 125 13.29 5.12 9.60
C PHE A 125 14.18 3.87 9.41
N HIS A 126 14.03 3.15 8.30
CA HIS A 126 14.86 1.99 7.96
C HIS A 126 16.35 2.33 7.84
N ALA A 127 16.68 3.54 7.40
CA ALA A 127 18.06 3.99 7.31
C ALA A 127 18.71 4.18 8.70
N LEU A 128 17.91 4.49 9.72
CA LEU A 128 18.38 4.81 11.06
C LEU A 128 18.32 3.62 12.02
N PHE A 129 17.36 2.72 11.87
CA PHE A 129 17.09 1.64 12.82
C PHE A 129 17.18 0.25 12.18
N ASP A 130 17.44 -0.79 12.98
CA ASP A 130 17.34 -2.17 12.52
C ASP A 130 15.87 -2.61 12.47
N THR A 131 15.50 -3.25 11.37
CA THR A 131 14.12 -3.47 11.00
C THR A 131 13.82 -4.93 10.67
N PHE A 132 12.60 -5.36 11.01
CA PHE A 132 12.05 -6.67 10.66
C PHE A 132 11.48 -6.67 9.24
N ALA A 133 10.93 -5.54 8.80
CA ALA A 133 10.54 -5.33 7.42
C ALA A 133 11.83 -5.24 6.56
N ARG A 134 12.01 -6.20 5.66
CA ARG A 134 13.12 -6.18 4.67
C ARG A 134 12.76 -5.40 3.41
N GLU A 135 11.46 -5.21 3.18
CA GLU A 135 10.92 -4.48 2.04
C GLU A 135 10.45 -3.10 2.49
N LEU A 136 10.46 -2.16 1.55
CA LEU A 136 9.94 -0.83 1.78
C LEU A 136 8.44 -0.78 1.49
N PHE A 137 7.66 -0.42 2.50
CA PHE A 137 6.22 -0.24 2.39
C PHE A 137 5.84 1.23 2.20
N ASN A 138 4.77 1.47 1.44
CA ASN A 138 4.15 2.79 1.29
C ASN A 138 2.86 2.95 2.11
N HIS A 139 2.67 2.09 3.12
CA HIS A 139 1.47 2.06 3.95
C HIS A 139 1.70 1.33 5.29
N ALA A 140 0.83 1.58 6.25
CA ALA A 140 0.89 1.01 7.60
C ALA A 140 0.20 -0.36 7.77
N HIS A 141 -0.47 -0.91 6.76
CA HIS A 141 -1.38 -2.08 6.90
C HIS A 141 -2.48 -1.90 7.97
N ASN A 142 -2.79 -0.65 8.34
CA ASN A 142 -3.88 -0.30 9.25
C ASN A 142 -4.40 1.07 8.86
N LEU A 143 -5.65 1.14 8.41
CA LEU A 143 -6.23 2.37 7.88
C LEU A 143 -6.21 3.54 8.87
N VAL A 144 -6.43 3.30 10.16
CA VAL A 144 -6.48 4.38 11.17
C VAL A 144 -5.07 4.94 11.39
N LEU A 145 -4.08 4.07 11.58
CA LEU A 145 -2.69 4.50 11.73
C LEU A 145 -2.16 5.19 10.46
N GLN A 146 -2.57 4.72 9.28
CA GLN A 146 -2.26 5.36 8.01
C GLN A 146 -2.81 6.79 7.94
N LEU A 147 -4.10 6.97 8.27
CA LEU A 147 -4.73 8.29 8.28
C LEU A 147 -4.08 9.22 9.30
N LEU A 148 -3.71 8.70 10.48
CA LEU A 148 -3.01 9.48 11.50
C LEU A 148 -1.63 9.93 11.01
N ALA A 149 -0.86 9.05 10.38
CA ALA A 149 0.47 9.37 9.87
C ALA A 149 0.42 10.44 8.75
N GLU A 150 -0.50 10.30 7.81
CA GLU A 150 -0.50 11.14 6.59
C GLU A 150 -1.38 12.39 6.69
N THR A 151 -2.44 12.36 7.49
CA THR A 151 -3.44 13.45 7.58
C THR A 151 -3.63 14.00 8.99
N GLY A 152 -2.95 13.41 9.98
CA GLY A 152 -3.02 13.79 11.38
C GLY A 152 -4.40 13.59 11.98
N LEU A 153 -4.61 14.22 13.12
CA LEU A 153 -5.88 14.17 13.84
C LEU A 153 -7.01 14.80 13.03
N VAL A 154 -6.75 15.87 12.26
CA VAL A 154 -7.80 16.58 11.50
C VAL A 154 -8.40 15.67 10.44
N GLY A 155 -7.58 15.09 9.56
CA GLY A 155 -8.09 14.21 8.50
C GLY A 155 -8.69 12.93 9.05
N THR A 156 -8.05 12.33 10.06
CA THR A 156 -8.57 11.12 10.73
C THR A 156 -9.92 11.38 11.40
N ALA A 157 -10.06 12.49 12.14
CA ALA A 157 -11.30 12.83 12.82
C ALA A 157 -12.43 13.11 11.84
N LEU A 158 -12.17 13.73 10.69
CA LEU A 158 -13.17 13.93 9.65
C LEU A 158 -13.68 12.59 9.08
N ALA A 159 -12.77 11.66 8.77
CA ALA A 159 -13.14 10.33 8.28
C ALA A 159 -13.93 9.52 9.31
N LEU A 160 -13.49 9.54 10.58
CA LEU A 160 -14.16 8.84 11.67
C LEU A 160 -15.51 9.49 12.01
N ALA A 161 -15.60 10.82 12.00
CA ALA A 161 -16.86 11.53 12.20
C ALA A 161 -17.90 11.16 11.13
N GLY A 162 -17.50 11.13 9.86
CA GLY A 162 -18.38 10.67 8.77
C GLY A 162 -18.85 9.22 8.98
N THR A 163 -17.95 8.34 9.38
CA THR A 163 -18.27 6.94 9.70
C THR A 163 -19.24 6.83 10.87
N VAL A 164 -19.02 7.59 11.95
CA VAL A 164 -19.90 7.62 13.13
C VAL A 164 -21.28 8.17 12.78
N VAL A 165 -21.36 9.27 12.04
CA VAL A 165 -22.64 9.83 11.56
C VAL A 165 -23.40 8.80 10.73
N TRP A 166 -22.71 8.11 9.83
CA TRP A 166 -23.30 7.03 9.03
C TRP A 166 -23.80 5.88 9.91
N LEU A 167 -23.00 5.40 10.87
CA LEU A 167 -23.37 4.31 11.78
C LEU A 167 -24.57 4.67 12.67
N VAL A 168 -24.61 5.89 13.19
CA VAL A 168 -25.74 6.40 13.98
C VAL A 168 -27.00 6.46 13.12
N GLY A 169 -26.91 6.96 11.89
CA GLY A 169 -28.02 6.95 10.94
C GLY A 169 -28.49 5.54 10.64
N PHE A 170 -27.56 4.65 10.31
CA PHE A 170 -27.81 3.25 9.99
C PHE A 170 -28.52 2.50 11.13
N GLY A 171 -28.12 2.75 12.39
CA GLY A 171 -28.72 2.14 13.58
C GLY A 171 -30.10 2.66 13.98
N ARG A 172 -30.54 3.80 13.44
CA ARG A 172 -31.87 4.39 13.69
C ARG A 172 -33.00 3.77 12.85
N VAL A 173 -32.66 2.99 11.82
CA VAL A 173 -33.63 2.32 10.96
C VAL A 173 -33.75 0.85 11.36
N ALA A 174 -34.89 0.22 11.03
CA ALA A 174 -35.08 -1.21 11.23
C ALA A 174 -33.93 -2.01 10.60
N PHE A 175 -33.32 -2.90 11.36
CA PHE A 175 -32.21 -3.74 10.91
C PHE A 175 -32.80 -4.99 10.24
N THR A 176 -32.93 -4.95 8.91
CA THR A 176 -33.50 -6.03 8.08
C THR A 176 -32.41 -6.97 7.56
N LEU A 177 -32.79 -8.04 6.86
CA LEU A 177 -31.84 -8.96 6.20
C LEU A 177 -30.93 -8.23 5.19
N GLU A 178 -31.47 -7.30 4.41
CA GLU A 178 -30.70 -6.52 3.42
C GLU A 178 -29.67 -5.64 4.13
N ARG A 179 -30.06 -5.01 5.24
CA ARG A 179 -29.14 -4.20 6.05
C ARG A 179 -28.11 -5.04 6.79
N TRP A 180 -28.47 -6.25 7.23
CA TRP A 180 -27.48 -7.20 7.73
C TRP A 180 -26.42 -7.50 6.68
N TRP A 181 -26.82 -7.76 5.43
CA TRP A 181 -25.87 -8.05 4.35
C TRP A 181 -24.94 -6.86 4.06
N ILE A 182 -25.48 -5.63 4.02
CA ILE A 182 -24.68 -4.40 3.87
C ILE A 182 -23.68 -4.27 5.03
N ALA A 183 -24.14 -4.42 6.27
CA ALA A 183 -23.30 -4.31 7.46
C ALA A 183 -22.21 -5.41 7.49
N ALA A 184 -22.56 -6.64 7.10
CA ALA A 184 -21.64 -7.77 6.99
C ALA A 184 -20.53 -7.51 5.98
N ALA A 185 -20.87 -7.06 4.77
CA ALA A 185 -19.89 -6.75 3.74
C ALA A 185 -18.96 -5.60 4.15
N LEU A 186 -19.52 -4.51 4.70
CA LEU A 186 -18.74 -3.38 5.20
C LEU A 186 -17.87 -3.76 6.41
N ALA A 187 -18.35 -4.63 7.29
CA ALA A 187 -17.56 -5.13 8.42
C ALA A 187 -16.37 -5.97 7.94
N VAL A 188 -16.55 -6.86 6.96
CA VAL A 188 -15.42 -7.63 6.40
C VAL A 188 -14.39 -6.70 5.75
N ILE A 189 -14.82 -5.75 4.92
CA ILE A 189 -13.93 -4.77 4.27
C ILE A 189 -13.20 -3.92 5.34
N GLY A 190 -13.93 -3.45 6.35
CA GLY A 190 -13.40 -2.61 7.42
C GLY A 190 -12.39 -3.35 8.30
N ILE A 191 -12.73 -4.55 8.79
CA ILE A 191 -11.83 -5.39 9.59
C ILE A 191 -10.59 -5.75 8.77
N HIS A 192 -10.77 -6.13 7.50
CA HIS A 192 -9.66 -6.46 6.63
C HIS A 192 -8.77 -5.23 6.39
N SER A 193 -9.32 -4.01 6.37
CA SER A 193 -8.56 -2.74 6.27
C SER A 193 -7.85 -2.31 7.56
N MET A 194 -8.11 -2.98 8.69
CA MET A 194 -7.33 -2.78 9.93
C MET A 194 -6.07 -3.66 9.98
N LEU A 195 -6.01 -4.69 9.13
CA LEU A 195 -4.95 -5.71 9.13
C LEU A 195 -4.20 -5.78 7.79
N GLU A 196 -4.84 -5.30 6.73
CA GLU A 196 -4.39 -5.25 5.34
C GLU A 196 -4.93 -3.98 4.67
N LEU A 197 -4.86 -3.91 3.33
CA LEU A 197 -5.09 -2.69 2.55
C LEU A 197 -6.34 -2.66 1.64
N PRO A 198 -7.47 -3.35 1.90
CA PRO A 198 -8.62 -3.29 0.98
C PRO A 198 -9.07 -1.88 0.63
N LEU A 199 -9.35 -1.04 1.63
CA LEU A 199 -9.83 0.33 1.38
C LEU A 199 -8.79 1.26 0.73
N TRP A 200 -7.53 0.83 0.62
CA TRP A 200 -6.51 1.51 -0.18
C TRP A 200 -6.75 1.34 -1.69
N TYR A 201 -7.40 0.24 -2.09
CA TYR A 201 -7.67 -0.06 -3.49
C TYR A 201 -9.03 0.48 -3.93
N ALA A 202 -9.05 1.21 -5.04
CA ALA A 202 -10.25 1.84 -5.58
C ALA A 202 -11.42 0.86 -5.83
N TYR A 203 -11.15 -0.39 -6.21
CA TYR A 203 -12.19 -1.38 -6.45
C TYR A 203 -12.89 -1.86 -5.17
N PHE A 204 -12.20 -1.91 -4.03
CA PHE A 204 -12.85 -2.16 -2.74
C PHE A 204 -13.47 -0.88 -2.16
N LEU A 205 -12.77 0.24 -2.26
CA LEU A 205 -13.25 1.55 -1.79
C LEU A 205 -14.56 1.93 -2.49
N GLY A 206 -14.63 1.75 -3.82
CA GLY A 206 -15.84 2.01 -4.60
C GLY A 206 -17.01 1.12 -4.20
N ILE A 207 -16.78 -0.18 -3.99
CA ILE A 207 -17.81 -1.10 -3.47
C ILE A 207 -18.28 -0.65 -2.08
N ALA A 208 -17.36 -0.33 -1.17
CA ALA A 208 -17.69 0.14 0.16
C ALA A 208 -18.51 1.43 0.13
N ALA A 209 -18.17 2.39 -0.73
CA ALA A 209 -18.91 3.63 -0.91
C ALA A 209 -20.34 3.39 -1.41
N VAL A 210 -20.53 2.49 -2.38
CA VAL A 210 -21.85 2.11 -2.88
C VAL A 210 -22.68 1.44 -1.77
N LEU A 211 -22.09 0.49 -1.04
CA LEU A 211 -22.76 -0.19 0.07
C LEU A 211 -23.14 0.77 1.20
N ALA A 212 -22.26 1.70 1.55
CA ALA A 212 -22.55 2.76 2.51
C ALA A 212 -23.72 3.65 2.02
N GLY A 213 -23.73 4.03 0.74
CA GLY A 213 -24.83 4.77 0.14
C GLY A 213 -26.17 4.03 0.18
N LEU A 214 -26.18 2.73 -0.16
CA LEU A 214 -27.37 1.87 -0.07
C LEU A 214 -27.86 1.68 1.37
N GLY A 215 -26.93 1.65 2.33
CA GLY A 215 -27.24 1.55 3.76
C GLY A 215 -27.72 2.85 4.40
N ALA A 216 -27.54 4.00 3.74
CA ALA A 216 -27.86 5.31 4.29
C ALA A 216 -29.34 5.40 4.69
N ALA A 217 -29.58 5.80 5.95
CA ALA A 217 -30.92 5.95 6.50
C ALA A 217 -31.63 7.21 6.01
N GLN A 218 -30.86 8.26 5.76
CA GLN A 218 -31.38 9.56 5.35
C GLN A 218 -31.24 9.72 3.84
N ARG A 219 -32.36 9.99 3.17
CA ARG A 219 -32.35 10.52 1.82
C ARG A 219 -32.26 12.03 1.95
N VAL A 220 -31.12 12.60 1.60
CA VAL A 220 -31.01 14.05 1.46
C VAL A 220 -31.78 14.43 0.20
N ALA A 221 -33.03 14.86 0.37
CA ALA A 221 -33.79 15.44 -0.71
C ALA A 221 -33.13 16.79 -1.05
N LEU A 222 -32.38 16.83 -2.14
CA LEU A 222 -31.84 18.08 -2.67
C LEU A 222 -33.01 18.84 -3.28
N THR A 223 -33.64 19.72 -2.52
CA THR A 223 -34.58 20.73 -3.04
C THR A 223 -33.76 21.83 -3.74
N ALA A 224 -33.18 21.47 -4.88
CA ALA A 224 -32.39 22.38 -5.67
C ALA A 224 -33.33 23.29 -6.48
N GLN A 225 -33.20 24.61 -6.27
CA GLN A 225 -33.69 25.58 -7.24
C GLN A 225 -33.00 25.35 -8.59
N ARG A 226 -33.50 25.92 -9.70
CA ARG A 226 -32.92 25.72 -11.05
C ARG A 226 -31.40 25.95 -11.09
N SER A 227 -30.89 26.90 -10.30
CA SER A 227 -29.46 27.16 -10.12
C SER A 227 -28.71 26.01 -9.42
N GLY A 228 -29.29 25.38 -8.41
CA GLY A 228 -28.72 24.22 -7.73
C GLY A 228 -28.67 22.99 -8.64
N CYS A 229 -29.69 22.76 -9.48
CA CYS A 229 -29.66 21.71 -10.49
C CYS A 229 -28.58 21.96 -11.53
N ALA A 230 -28.47 23.21 -12.03
CA ALA A 230 -27.42 23.60 -12.97
C ALA A 230 -26.02 23.42 -12.37
N ALA A 231 -25.81 23.81 -11.11
CA ALA A 231 -24.55 23.62 -10.39
C ALA A 231 -24.21 22.13 -10.22
N MET A 232 -25.18 21.30 -9.82
CA MET A 232 -24.98 19.84 -9.71
C MET A 232 -24.64 19.20 -11.06
N ILE A 233 -25.34 19.58 -12.13
CA ILE A 233 -25.02 19.10 -13.48
C ILE A 233 -23.61 19.53 -13.88
N ALA A 234 -23.25 20.79 -13.64
CA ALA A 234 -21.90 21.28 -13.93
C ALA A 234 -20.83 20.52 -13.13
N MET A 235 -21.06 20.25 -11.84
CA MET A 235 -20.16 19.44 -11.00
C MET A 235 -20.02 18.01 -11.52
N LEU A 236 -21.12 17.37 -11.93
CA LEU A 236 -21.09 16.02 -12.50
C LEU A 236 -20.38 15.99 -13.85
N VAL A 237 -20.63 16.97 -14.72
CA VAL A 237 -19.95 17.09 -16.02
C VAL A 237 -18.46 17.35 -15.82
N PHE A 238 -18.09 18.24 -14.90
CA PHE A 238 -16.69 18.51 -14.58
C PHE A 238 -16.01 17.30 -13.95
N GLY A 239 -16.68 16.60 -13.02
CA GLY A 239 -16.18 15.37 -12.41
C GLY A 239 -15.99 14.25 -13.44
N TRP A 240 -16.96 14.09 -14.35
CA TRP A 240 -16.85 13.14 -15.46
C TRP A 240 -15.70 13.51 -16.41
N TRP A 241 -15.57 14.78 -16.78
CA TRP A 241 -14.48 15.27 -17.63
C TRP A 241 -13.13 15.02 -16.98
N SER A 242 -12.97 15.36 -15.70
CA SER A 242 -11.73 15.14 -14.93
C SER A 242 -11.39 13.65 -14.79
N ALA A 243 -12.38 12.80 -14.53
CA ALA A 243 -12.17 11.35 -14.49
C ALA A 243 -11.78 10.81 -15.87
N PHE A 244 -12.42 11.31 -16.94
CA PHE A 244 -12.11 10.92 -18.30
C PHE A 244 -10.68 11.33 -18.69
N THR A 245 -10.25 12.57 -18.42
CA THR A 245 -8.88 13.01 -18.70
C THR A 245 -7.86 12.20 -17.90
N ALA A 246 -8.11 11.95 -16.61
CA ALA A 246 -7.23 11.13 -15.78
C ALA A 246 -7.10 9.69 -16.30
N VAL A 247 -8.19 9.05 -16.71
CA VAL A 247 -8.18 7.69 -17.29
C VAL A 247 -7.45 7.66 -18.63
N GLN A 248 -7.64 8.67 -19.49
CA GLN A 248 -6.91 8.76 -20.77
C GLN A 248 -5.42 8.99 -20.55
N GLY A 249 -5.06 9.88 -19.61
CA GLY A 249 -3.68 10.10 -19.19
C GLY A 249 -3.05 8.81 -18.67
N TYR A 250 -3.73 8.10 -17.77
CA TYR A 250 -3.26 6.83 -17.22
C TYR A 250 -3.04 5.77 -18.30
N ARG A 251 -3.99 5.56 -19.21
CA ARG A 251 -3.85 4.60 -20.32
C ARG A 251 -2.72 4.96 -21.27
N SER A 252 -2.45 6.25 -21.45
CA SER A 252 -1.35 6.73 -22.27
C SER A 252 0.00 6.50 -21.58
N PHE A 253 0.07 6.79 -20.27
CA PHE A 253 1.22 6.47 -19.43
C PHE A 253 1.50 4.96 -19.39
N GLU A 254 0.47 4.13 -19.19
CA GLU A 254 0.59 2.67 -19.16
C GLU A 254 1.12 2.11 -20.48
N ARG A 255 0.61 2.61 -21.61
CA ARG A 255 1.12 2.26 -22.93
C ARG A 255 2.56 2.69 -23.15
N LEU A 256 2.97 3.83 -22.60
CA LEU A 256 4.30 4.37 -22.82
C LEU A 256 5.37 3.70 -21.95
N VAL A 257 5.04 3.40 -20.68
CA VAL A 257 6.00 2.94 -19.68
C VAL A 257 5.98 1.41 -19.52
N PHE A 258 4.80 0.78 -19.50
CA PHE A 258 4.69 -0.65 -19.18
C PHE A 258 4.51 -1.57 -20.39
N THR A 259 4.02 -1.06 -21.53
CA THR A 259 3.79 -1.89 -22.72
C THR A 259 5.08 -2.29 -23.45
N PRO A 260 6.08 -1.42 -23.65
CA PRO A 260 7.35 -1.80 -24.28
C PRO A 260 8.11 -2.87 -23.48
N TYR A 261 7.95 -2.91 -22.15
CA TYR A 261 8.54 -3.98 -21.33
C TYR A 261 7.85 -5.34 -21.55
N ARG A 262 6.55 -5.34 -21.93
CA ARG A 262 5.80 -6.57 -22.24
C ARG A 262 5.99 -7.06 -23.68
N GLN A 263 6.39 -6.18 -24.60
CA GLN A 263 6.56 -6.50 -26.01
C GLN A 263 7.97 -6.07 -26.45
N THR A 264 8.88 -7.02 -26.62
CA THR A 264 10.33 -6.82 -26.81
C THR A 264 10.76 -6.11 -28.11
N SER A 265 9.84 -5.49 -28.87
CA SER A 265 10.12 -5.05 -30.24
C SER A 265 9.70 -3.63 -30.60
N ASP A 266 9.04 -2.87 -29.71
CA ASP A 266 8.43 -1.57 -30.08
C ASP A 266 8.72 -0.47 -29.05
N VAL A 267 9.98 -0.35 -28.61
CA VAL A 267 10.42 0.77 -27.77
C VAL A 267 10.44 2.04 -28.64
N PRO A 268 9.62 3.06 -28.34
CA PRO A 268 9.64 4.29 -29.11
C PRO A 268 11.01 4.97 -29.03
N PRO A 269 11.45 5.69 -30.08
CA PRO A 269 12.69 6.47 -30.04
C PRO A 269 12.74 7.40 -28.81
N ALA A 270 13.91 7.54 -28.19
CA ALA A 270 14.08 8.27 -26.93
C ALA A 270 13.48 9.69 -26.95
N GLU A 271 13.63 10.42 -28.06
CA GLU A 271 13.04 11.76 -28.24
C GLU A 271 11.51 11.76 -28.15
N LYS A 272 10.85 10.81 -28.82
CA LYS A 272 9.39 10.67 -28.79
C LYS A 272 8.91 10.24 -27.41
N TRP A 273 9.69 9.41 -26.72
CA TRP A 273 9.38 8.97 -25.36
C TRP A 273 9.41 10.16 -24.37
N VAL A 274 10.47 10.99 -24.43
CA VAL A 274 10.60 12.20 -23.60
C VAL A 274 9.51 13.22 -23.93
N GLU A 275 9.20 13.44 -25.20
CA GLU A 275 8.12 14.36 -25.60
C GLU A 275 6.77 13.92 -25.02
N GLN A 276 6.43 12.63 -25.13
CA GLN A 276 5.18 12.10 -24.62
C GLN A 276 5.10 12.14 -23.09
N LEU A 277 6.19 11.84 -22.38
CA LEU A 277 6.26 12.01 -20.92
C LEU A 277 6.11 13.48 -20.51
N THR A 278 6.71 14.41 -21.25
CA THR A 278 6.59 15.85 -20.96
C THR A 278 5.14 16.33 -21.11
N ARG A 279 4.40 15.80 -22.08
CA ARG A 279 2.94 16.07 -22.21
C ARG A 279 2.17 15.51 -21.01
N LEU A 280 2.46 14.27 -20.60
CA LEU A 280 1.82 13.64 -19.45
C LEU A 280 2.19 14.30 -18.12
N HIS A 281 3.36 14.92 -18.01
CA HIS A 281 3.79 15.65 -16.81
C HIS A 281 2.84 16.83 -16.48
N ARG A 282 2.11 17.34 -17.47
CA ARG A 282 1.09 18.40 -17.29
C ARG A 282 -0.21 17.89 -16.65
N GLU A 283 -0.42 16.58 -16.56
CA GLU A 283 -1.55 15.99 -15.85
C GLU A 283 -1.22 15.88 -14.36
N PRO A 284 -1.81 16.72 -13.47
CA PRO A 284 -1.35 16.86 -12.09
C PRO A 284 -1.41 15.56 -11.27
N LEU A 285 -2.36 14.68 -11.58
CA LEU A 285 -2.52 13.39 -10.90
C LEU A 285 -1.45 12.38 -11.28
N LEU A 286 -0.79 12.55 -12.43
CA LEU A 286 0.22 11.62 -12.93
C LEU A 286 1.64 12.17 -12.77
N THR A 287 1.79 13.45 -12.45
CA THR A 287 3.08 14.13 -12.32
C THR A 287 4.12 13.31 -11.52
N PRO A 288 3.84 12.79 -10.29
CA PRO A 288 4.83 12.04 -9.53
C PRO A 288 5.26 10.72 -10.20
N TYR A 289 4.32 10.05 -10.89
CA TYR A 289 4.59 8.81 -11.61
C TYR A 289 5.39 9.06 -12.90
N VAL A 290 5.11 10.16 -13.59
CA VAL A 290 5.86 10.60 -14.76
C VAL A 290 7.27 11.00 -14.37
N GLU A 291 7.45 11.76 -13.28
CA GLU A 291 8.76 12.08 -12.74
C GLU A 291 9.54 10.83 -12.33
N PHE A 292 8.88 9.86 -11.69
CA PHE A 292 9.49 8.57 -11.35
C PHE A 292 9.97 7.82 -12.60
N ALA A 293 9.17 7.78 -13.67
CA ALA A 293 9.58 7.19 -14.94
C ALA A 293 10.78 7.93 -15.57
N LEU A 294 10.76 9.26 -15.56
CA LEU A 294 11.86 10.09 -16.06
C LEU A 294 13.15 9.88 -15.26
N ALA A 295 13.06 9.62 -13.95
CA ALA A 295 14.23 9.43 -13.10
C ALA A 295 15.11 8.25 -13.52
N PHE A 296 14.54 7.21 -14.13
CA PHE A 296 15.31 6.08 -14.65
C PHE A 296 16.22 6.47 -15.82
N GLY A 297 15.91 7.55 -16.53
CA GLY A 297 16.74 8.10 -17.60
C GLY A 297 17.80 9.10 -17.14
N ILE A 298 17.91 9.39 -15.83
CA ILE A 298 18.90 10.35 -15.33
C ILE A 298 20.30 9.74 -15.40
N GLU A 299 21.15 10.33 -16.26
CA GLU A 299 22.58 10.10 -16.28
C GLU A 299 23.32 10.95 -15.24
N VAL A 300 24.23 10.32 -14.50
CA VAL A 300 25.08 10.96 -13.49
C VAL A 300 26.21 11.73 -14.18
N SER A 301 25.97 13.02 -14.46
CA SER A 301 26.93 13.93 -15.08
C SER A 301 26.73 15.38 -14.60
N GLU A 302 27.71 16.25 -14.84
CA GLU A 302 27.64 17.67 -14.45
C GLU A 302 26.61 18.48 -15.25
N GLU A 303 26.21 18.00 -16.43
CA GLU A 303 25.20 18.65 -17.27
C GLU A 303 23.83 18.65 -16.58
N ALA A 304 23.21 19.84 -16.51
CA ALA A 304 21.91 20.07 -15.86
C ALA A 304 21.82 19.48 -14.44
N LEU A 305 22.94 19.45 -13.71
CA LEU A 305 23.03 18.77 -12.42
C LEU A 305 22.00 19.27 -11.40
N GLY A 306 21.73 20.57 -11.35
CA GLY A 306 20.71 21.15 -10.47
C GLY A 306 19.31 20.58 -10.73
N ASP A 307 18.92 20.48 -12.00
CA ASP A 307 17.61 19.94 -12.40
C ASP A 307 17.51 18.44 -12.10
N LYS A 308 18.58 17.69 -12.37
CA LYS A 308 18.69 16.25 -12.05
C LYS A 308 18.56 16.00 -10.56
N LEU A 309 19.23 16.81 -9.74
CA LEU A 309 19.19 16.70 -8.28
C LEU A 309 17.81 17.06 -7.74
N ALA A 310 17.18 18.13 -8.25
CA ALA A 310 15.84 18.52 -7.86
C ALA A 310 14.79 17.46 -8.23
N LEU A 311 14.85 16.92 -9.45
CA LEU A 311 13.95 15.85 -9.91
C LEU A 311 14.15 14.58 -9.08
N ASN A 312 15.39 14.08 -8.97
CA ASN A 312 15.67 12.85 -8.23
C ASN A 312 15.29 12.99 -6.75
N SER A 313 15.43 14.17 -6.14
CA SER A 313 15.00 14.43 -4.76
C SER A 313 13.47 14.35 -4.59
N ARG A 314 12.68 14.92 -5.52
CA ARG A 314 11.22 14.80 -5.49
C ARG A 314 10.77 13.36 -5.68
N VAL A 315 11.39 12.68 -6.63
CA VAL A 315 11.12 11.27 -6.94
C VAL A 315 11.46 10.39 -5.75
N MET A 316 12.58 10.64 -5.07
CA MET A 316 12.98 9.91 -3.87
C MET A 316 11.97 10.09 -2.73
N ARG A 317 11.41 11.29 -2.54
CA ARG A 317 10.35 11.52 -1.54
C ARG A 317 9.02 10.88 -1.91
N PHE A 318 8.75 10.67 -3.20
CA PHE A 318 7.53 9.99 -3.64
C PHE A 318 7.68 8.46 -3.57
N ALA A 319 8.80 7.95 -4.07
CA ALA A 319 9.11 6.53 -4.18
C ALA A 319 10.64 6.35 -4.08
N PRO A 320 11.19 6.14 -2.86
CA PRO A 320 12.64 5.99 -2.64
C PRO A 320 13.10 4.59 -3.06
N ALA A 321 12.95 4.26 -4.35
CA ALA A 321 13.44 3.03 -4.94
C ALA A 321 14.97 2.97 -4.91
N ASP A 322 15.52 1.75 -4.93
CA ASP A 322 16.96 1.46 -4.91
C ASP A 322 17.80 2.38 -5.82
N THR A 323 17.51 2.38 -7.11
CA THR A 323 18.22 3.17 -8.13
C THR A 323 18.12 4.66 -7.85
N VAL A 324 17.00 5.13 -7.30
CA VAL A 324 16.76 6.55 -6.99
C VAL A 324 17.59 6.98 -5.79
N VAL A 325 17.63 6.19 -4.72
CA VAL A 325 18.34 6.54 -3.48
C VAL A 325 19.85 6.44 -3.64
N TYR A 326 20.36 5.47 -4.41
CA TYR A 326 21.78 5.41 -4.76
C TYR A 326 22.17 6.55 -5.69
N ARG A 327 21.36 6.85 -6.73
CA ARG A 327 21.62 7.96 -7.65
C ARG A 327 21.65 9.30 -6.91
N GLN A 328 20.81 9.49 -5.90
CA GLN A 328 20.82 10.70 -5.08
C GLN A 328 22.19 10.94 -4.45
N ALA A 329 22.83 9.91 -3.89
CA ALA A 329 24.18 10.03 -3.32
C ALA A 329 25.20 10.45 -4.39
N LEU A 330 25.12 9.88 -5.59
CA LEU A 330 26.02 10.21 -6.68
C LEU A 330 25.84 11.65 -7.20
N LEU A 331 24.59 12.13 -7.30
CA LEU A 331 24.29 13.50 -7.71
C LEU A 331 24.73 14.52 -6.65
N LEU A 332 24.56 14.22 -5.36
CA LEU A 332 25.08 15.06 -4.26
C LEU A 332 26.62 15.15 -4.31
N ALA A 333 27.29 14.03 -4.57
CA ALA A 333 28.74 13.99 -4.72
C ALA A 333 29.22 14.85 -5.91
N LEU A 334 28.54 14.75 -7.05
CA LEU A 334 28.81 15.62 -8.20
C LEU A 334 28.61 17.10 -7.87
N ALA A 335 27.61 17.43 -7.05
CA ALA A 335 27.33 18.79 -6.63
C ALA A 335 28.35 19.34 -5.62
N GLY A 336 29.29 18.51 -5.16
CA GLY A 336 30.30 18.86 -4.17
C GLY A 336 29.84 18.74 -2.72
N ASP A 337 28.64 18.20 -2.48
CA ASP A 337 28.08 17.97 -1.15
C ASP A 337 28.48 16.58 -0.63
N SER A 338 29.77 16.43 -0.33
CA SER A 338 30.36 15.14 0.06
C SER A 338 29.76 14.57 1.35
N GLU A 339 29.37 15.43 2.30
CA GLU A 339 28.78 15.01 3.57
C GLU A 339 27.41 14.36 3.34
N ARG A 340 26.51 15.05 2.64
CA ARG A 340 25.17 14.49 2.37
C ARG A 340 25.23 13.31 1.42
N ALA A 341 26.18 13.30 0.48
CA ALA A 341 26.41 12.15 -0.39
C ALA A 341 26.77 10.89 0.41
N ALA A 342 27.68 11.01 1.39
CA ALA A 342 28.10 9.89 2.22
C ALA A 342 26.95 9.36 3.10
N ILE A 343 26.19 10.27 3.74
CA ILE A 343 25.01 9.90 4.55
C ILE A 343 23.98 9.18 3.67
N GLN A 344 23.65 9.75 2.52
CA GLN A 344 22.68 9.16 1.60
C GLN A 344 23.13 7.79 1.07
N LEU A 345 24.43 7.60 0.81
CA LEU A 345 24.96 6.31 0.40
C LEU A 345 24.83 5.26 1.51
N GLN A 346 25.14 5.61 2.76
CA GLN A 346 24.96 4.71 3.91
C GLN A 346 23.49 4.30 4.07
N HIS A 347 22.57 5.26 3.95
CA HIS A 347 21.13 5.00 3.99
C HIS A 347 20.73 4.03 2.87
N ALA A 348 21.15 4.31 1.62
CA ALA A 348 20.87 3.44 0.49
C ALA A 348 21.39 2.01 0.68
N ILE A 349 22.61 1.85 1.22
CA ILE A 349 23.21 0.53 1.49
C ILE A 349 22.46 -0.23 2.57
N ARG A 350 22.05 0.47 3.64
CA ARG A 350 21.33 -0.16 4.75
C ARG A 350 19.94 -0.65 4.31
N VAL A 351 19.21 0.16 3.54
CA VAL A 351 17.86 -0.18 3.08
C VAL A 351 17.88 -1.15 1.90
N TYR A 352 18.82 -0.97 0.97
CA TYR A 352 18.94 -1.76 -0.26
C TYR A 352 20.34 -2.38 -0.40
N PRO A 353 20.71 -3.36 0.45
CA PRO A 353 22.04 -3.98 0.39
C PRO A 353 22.29 -4.71 -0.94
N GLY A 354 21.23 -5.17 -1.63
CA GLY A 354 21.34 -5.80 -2.95
C GLY A 354 21.88 -4.87 -4.05
N GLY A 355 21.65 -3.56 -3.93
CA GLY A 355 22.13 -2.56 -4.90
C GLY A 355 23.60 -2.16 -4.73
N LEU A 356 24.26 -2.61 -3.65
CA LEU A 356 25.63 -2.20 -3.32
C LEU A 356 26.63 -2.59 -4.42
N ARG A 357 26.48 -3.79 -5.01
CA ARG A 357 27.38 -4.26 -6.06
C ARG A 357 27.39 -3.33 -7.28
N ASP A 358 26.21 -2.93 -7.73
CA ASP A 358 26.06 -2.05 -8.88
C ASP A 358 26.52 -0.62 -8.53
N ALA A 359 26.24 -0.17 -7.31
CA ALA A 359 26.74 1.11 -6.81
C ALA A 359 28.28 1.17 -6.77
N VAL A 360 28.96 0.10 -6.32
CA VAL A 360 30.43 0.01 -6.33
C VAL A 360 30.96 0.08 -7.75
N ALA A 361 30.37 -0.65 -8.70
CA ALA A 361 30.79 -0.61 -10.10
C ALA A 361 30.65 0.80 -10.70
N ALA A 362 29.53 1.50 -10.42
CA ALA A 362 29.33 2.88 -10.84
C ALA A 362 30.34 3.84 -10.20
N LEU A 363 30.60 3.70 -8.89
CA LEU A 363 31.58 4.52 -8.17
C LEU A 363 33.01 4.33 -8.67
N GLN A 364 33.40 3.11 -9.04
CA GLN A 364 34.71 2.85 -9.66
C GLN A 364 34.87 3.63 -10.97
N ASP A 365 33.84 3.61 -11.82
CA ASP A 365 33.87 4.35 -13.08
C ASP A 365 33.91 5.87 -12.86
N LEU A 366 33.09 6.38 -11.96
CA LEU A 366 33.02 7.81 -11.63
C LEU A 366 34.30 8.31 -10.93
N THR A 367 34.94 7.49 -10.10
CA THR A 367 36.22 7.83 -9.44
C THR A 367 37.35 8.00 -10.44
N ARG A 368 37.35 7.25 -11.56
CA ARG A 368 38.34 7.46 -12.64
C ARG A 368 38.20 8.85 -13.29
N ARG A 369 36.98 9.38 -13.36
CA ARG A 369 36.67 10.68 -13.99
C ARG A 369 36.81 11.84 -13.00
N PHE A 370 36.37 11.65 -11.75
CA PHE A 370 36.31 12.68 -10.70
C PHE A 370 36.83 12.12 -9.36
N PRO A 371 38.15 11.83 -9.23
CA PRO A 371 38.71 11.11 -8.08
C PRO A 371 38.45 11.81 -6.74
N GLY A 372 38.57 13.15 -6.71
CA GLY A 372 38.36 13.92 -5.49
C GLY A 372 36.91 13.95 -4.97
N ARG A 373 35.92 13.65 -5.83
CA ARG A 373 34.49 13.65 -5.45
C ARG A 373 33.98 12.28 -5.06
N PHE A 374 34.47 11.21 -5.70
CA PHE A 374 33.94 9.85 -5.51
C PHE A 374 34.88 8.88 -4.79
N GLY A 375 36.18 9.17 -4.67
CA GLY A 375 37.12 8.32 -3.94
C GLY A 375 36.63 7.97 -2.52
N PRO A 376 36.25 8.96 -1.69
CA PRO A 376 35.73 8.69 -0.34
C PRO A 376 34.45 7.84 -0.33
N LEU A 377 33.56 8.00 -1.31
CA LEU A 377 32.32 7.22 -1.43
C LEU A 377 32.60 5.78 -1.84
N LEU A 378 33.57 5.56 -2.72
CA LEU A 378 34.02 4.23 -3.12
C LEU A 378 34.66 3.48 -1.94
N GLU A 379 35.49 4.15 -1.16
CA GLU A 379 36.07 3.59 0.07
C GLU A 379 34.98 3.16 1.06
N LEU A 380 34.01 4.05 1.32
CA LEU A 380 32.86 3.79 2.17
C LEU A 380 32.03 2.59 1.69
N ALA A 381 31.68 2.54 0.40
CA ALA A 381 30.91 1.43 -0.18
C ALA A 381 31.67 0.10 -0.04
N THR A 382 32.98 0.12 -0.29
CA THR A 382 33.83 -1.08 -0.23
C THR A 382 34.01 -1.55 1.21
N SER A 383 34.19 -0.66 2.18
CA SER A 383 34.30 -1.03 3.59
C SER A 383 33.02 -1.67 4.11
N MET A 384 31.86 -1.16 3.70
CA MET A 384 30.56 -1.76 4.05
C MET A 384 30.33 -3.10 3.35
N SER A 385 30.81 -3.27 2.11
CA SER A 385 30.79 -4.57 1.42
C SER A 385 31.65 -5.62 2.12
N ALA A 386 32.81 -5.24 2.67
CA ALA A 386 33.72 -6.13 3.37
C ALA A 386 33.23 -6.49 4.78
N GLY A 387 32.55 -5.57 5.47
CA GLY A 387 31.95 -5.83 6.78
C GLY A 387 30.66 -6.65 6.74
N GLY A 388 29.96 -6.67 5.60
CA GLY A 388 28.67 -7.35 5.41
C GLY A 388 28.72 -8.89 5.35
N ASP A 389 29.91 -9.50 5.25
CA ASP A 389 30.08 -10.96 5.28
C ASP A 389 30.15 -11.52 6.71
N ALA A 390 30.38 -10.67 7.72
CA ALA A 390 30.44 -11.07 9.13
C ALA A 390 29.06 -11.12 9.83
N SER A 391 28.04 -10.44 9.30
CA SER A 391 26.68 -10.44 9.88
C SER A 391 25.82 -11.64 9.44
N ARG A 392 26.35 -12.54 8.61
CA ARG A 392 25.72 -13.85 8.28
C ARG A 392 26.12 -14.98 9.22
N ALA A 393 26.96 -14.72 10.23
CA ALA A 393 27.42 -15.72 11.20
C ALA A 393 26.52 -15.89 12.44
N VAL A 394 25.32 -15.30 12.47
CA VAL A 394 24.34 -15.57 13.53
C VAL A 394 23.06 -16.12 12.93
N GLN A 395 23.14 -17.38 12.48
CA GLN A 395 22.00 -18.29 12.54
C GLN A 395 21.76 -18.63 14.01
N TYR A 396 20.66 -18.16 14.60
CA TYR A 396 19.96 -18.85 15.70
C TYR A 396 18.46 -18.58 15.61
#